data_AF-A0A8B5XAY5-F1
#
_entry.id   AF-A0A8B5XAY5-F1
#
_cell.length_a   1.000
_cell.length_b   1.000
_cell.length_c   1.000
_cell.angle_alpha   90.00
_cell.angle_beta   90.00
_cell.angle_gamma   90.00
#
_symmetry.space_group_name_H-M   'P 1'
#
loop_
_entity.id
_entity.type
_entity.pdbx_description
1 polymer ?
#
loop_
_entity_poly.entity_id
_entity_poly.type
_entity_poly.pdbx_seq_one_letter_code
_entity_poly.pdbx_strand_id
1 'polypeptide(L)'
;LANWSTGEPGAVPSVGGAMDLVAGVKRVLVLTFHQTRDGAPKLVSTCTYPLTGQAVVERVYTDLAVLDTSPDGFIVREMVPGLTPDALQARTDAPLIFPNR
;
A
#
# COMPACT_ATOMS: atom_id res chain seq x y z
N LEU A 1 -0.62 -2.95 6.79
CA LEU A 1 -1.90 -2.40 6.30
C LEU A 1 -2.47 -1.47 7.36
N ALA A 2 -2.87 -0.25 7.00
CA ALA A 2 -3.56 0.69 7.88
C ALA A 2 -4.71 1.33 7.09
N ASN A 3 -5.95 0.92 7.37
CA ASN A 3 -7.12 1.37 6.60
C ASN A 3 -8.42 1.49 7.38
N TRP A 4 -8.41 1.26 8.70
CA TRP A 4 -9.64 1.30 9.52
C TRP A 4 -9.86 2.65 10.22
N SER A 5 -8.82 3.46 10.36
CA SER A 5 -8.85 4.78 11.00
C SER A 5 -7.73 5.68 10.49
N THR A 6 -7.96 6.99 10.50
CA THR A 6 -6.93 8.03 10.27
C THR A 6 -6.21 8.45 11.55
N GLY A 7 -6.65 7.95 12.72
CA GLY A 7 -6.05 8.27 14.01
C GLY A 7 -6.46 9.63 14.60
N GLU A 8 -7.40 10.34 13.98
CA GLU A 8 -7.87 11.64 14.47
C GLU A 8 -8.66 11.50 15.80
N PRO A 9 -8.37 12.33 16.82
CA PRO A 9 -9.11 12.31 18.08
C PRO A 9 -10.61 12.54 17.84
N GLY A 10 -11.45 11.65 18.38
CA GLY A 10 -12.90 11.74 18.23
C GLY A 10 -13.46 11.23 16.89
N ALA A 11 -12.61 10.76 15.97
CA ALA A 11 -13.08 10.06 14.79
C ALA A 11 -13.81 8.77 15.20
N VAL A 12 -15.03 8.58 14.68
CA VAL A 12 -15.79 7.35 14.94
C VAL A 12 -15.05 6.19 14.27
N PRO A 13 -14.54 5.22 15.05
CA PRO A 13 -13.77 4.14 14.47
C PRO A 13 -14.69 3.23 13.66
N SER A 14 -14.34 2.98 12.40
CA SER A 14 -15.03 1.97 11.58
C SER A 14 -14.42 0.60 11.88
N VAL A 15 -14.68 0.08 13.08
CA VAL A 15 -14.24 -1.26 13.49
C VAL A 15 -15.17 -2.29 12.84
N GLY A 16 -14.97 -2.55 11.55
CA GLY A 16 -15.53 -3.70 10.86
C GLY A 16 -14.64 -4.94 11.00
N GLY A 17 -14.99 -6.04 10.33
CA GLY A 17 -14.20 -7.28 10.33
C GLY A 17 -12.89 -7.24 9.53
N ALA A 18 -12.31 -6.07 9.30
CA ALA A 18 -11.10 -5.92 8.50
C ALA A 18 -9.89 -6.56 9.19
N MET A 19 -9.77 -6.43 10.51
CA MET A 19 -8.72 -7.06 11.30
C MET A 19 -8.86 -8.60 11.30
N ASP A 20 -10.07 -9.11 11.52
CA ASP A 20 -10.34 -10.55 11.46
C ASP A 20 -10.05 -11.12 10.06
N LEU A 21 -10.43 -10.39 9.01
CA LEU A 21 -10.17 -10.80 7.63
C LEU A 21 -8.67 -10.94 7.37
N VAL A 22 -7.87 -9.92 7.68
CA VAL A 22 -6.42 -9.99 7.38
C VAL A 22 -5.67 -10.99 8.26
N ALA A 23 -6.21 -11.34 9.43
CA ALA A 23 -5.64 -12.38 10.28
C ALA A 23 -5.99 -13.81 9.82
N GLY A 24 -7.17 -14.00 9.23
CA GLY A 24 -7.71 -15.34 8.93
C GLY A 24 -7.51 -15.83 7.49
N VAL A 25 -7.12 -14.96 6.55
CA VAL A 25 -6.99 -15.33 5.13
C VAL A 25 -5.58 -15.78 4.76
N LYS A 26 -5.51 -16.67 3.76
CA LYS A 26 -4.22 -17.15 3.23
C LYS A 26 -3.44 -16.07 2.50
N ARG A 27 -4.13 -15.13 1.84
CA ARG A 27 -3.53 -14.05 1.06
C ARG A 27 -4.30 -12.76 1.20
N VAL A 28 -3.58 -11.65 1.39
CA VAL A 28 -4.16 -10.30 1.41
C VAL A 28 -3.67 -9.51 0.20
N LEU A 29 -4.61 -9.15 -0.66
CA LEU A 29 -4.39 -8.31 -1.82
C LEU A 29 -5.10 -6.97 -1.61
N VAL A 30 -4.41 -5.87 -1.90
CA VAL A 30 -4.95 -4.51 -1.70
C VAL A 30 -5.20 -3.86 -3.05
N LEU A 31 -6.39 -3.27 -3.22
CA LEU A 31 -6.70 -2.38 -4.34
C LEU A 31 -6.85 -0.96 -3.80
N THR A 32 -6.12 0.00 -4.36
CA THR A 32 -6.14 1.39 -3.91
C THR A 32 -5.62 2.33 -4.99
N PHE A 33 -5.99 3.61 -4.94
CA PHE A 33 -5.18 4.63 -5.62
C PHE A 33 -3.76 4.69 -5.03
N HIS A 34 -2.80 5.05 -5.88
CA HIS A 34 -1.38 5.13 -5.52
C HIS A 34 -1.09 6.29 -4.57
N GLN A 35 -1.81 7.40 -4.76
CA GLN A 35 -1.72 8.61 -3.93
C GLN A 35 -3.09 8.93 -3.30
N THR A 36 -3.08 9.76 -2.27
CA THR A 36 -4.29 10.41 -1.75
C THR A 36 -4.81 11.43 -2.76
N ARG A 37 -6.01 11.97 -2.52
CA ARG A 37 -6.57 13.06 -3.33
C ARG A 37 -5.64 14.29 -3.40
N ASP A 38 -4.92 14.55 -2.31
CA ASP A 38 -4.02 15.70 -2.19
C ASP A 38 -2.59 15.38 -2.69
N GLY A 39 -2.38 14.19 -3.28
CA GLY A 39 -1.13 13.78 -3.91
C GLY A 39 -0.11 13.13 -2.96
N ALA A 40 -0.45 12.88 -1.70
CA ALA A 40 0.47 12.19 -0.79
C ALA A 40 0.59 10.69 -1.15
N PRO A 41 1.80 10.09 -1.15
CA PRO A 41 1.97 8.66 -1.39
C PRO A 41 1.21 7.80 -0.38
N LYS A 42 0.55 6.73 -0.84
CA LYS A 42 -0.09 5.73 0.05
C LYS A 42 0.80 4.51 0.33
N LEU A 43 1.79 4.28 -0.53
CA LEU A 43 2.79 3.23 -0.35
C LEU A 43 3.99 3.85 0.36
N VAL A 44 4.00 3.71 1.69
CA VAL A 44 4.96 4.33 2.61
C VAL A 44 5.90 3.31 3.22
N SER A 45 7.10 3.76 3.57
CA SER A 45 8.12 2.97 4.27
C SER A 45 7.63 2.50 5.65
N THR A 46 6.89 3.36 6.36
CA THR A 46 6.28 3.06 7.65
C THR A 46 4.87 3.63 7.70
N CYS A 47 3.88 2.81 8.05
CA CYS A 47 2.52 3.28 8.26
C CYS A 47 2.47 4.21 9.48
N THR A 48 1.90 5.39 9.32
CA THR A 48 1.68 6.37 10.39
C THR A 48 0.30 6.22 11.04
N TYR A 49 -0.66 5.69 10.30
CA TYR A 49 -2.00 5.40 10.81
C TYR A 49 -2.03 4.09 11.59
N PRO A 50 -2.98 3.93 12.53
CA PRO A 50 -3.15 2.69 13.28
C PRO A 50 -3.25 1.48 12.34
N LEU A 51 -2.42 0.47 12.60
CA LEU A 51 -2.38 -0.73 11.76
C LEU A 51 -3.69 -1.51 11.87
N THR A 52 -4.17 -1.99 10.73
CA THR A 52 -5.16 -3.07 10.61
C THR A 52 -4.47 -4.43 10.76
N GLY A 53 -3.23 -4.55 10.27
CA GLY A 53 -2.43 -5.76 10.35
C GLY A 53 -0.99 -5.49 9.89
N GLN A 54 -0.03 -6.10 10.59
CA GLN A 54 1.40 -5.96 10.31
C GLN A 54 1.87 -7.05 9.35
N ALA A 55 2.65 -6.67 8.33
CA ALA A 55 3.23 -7.60 7.35
C ALA A 55 2.23 -8.59 6.69
N VAL A 56 0.95 -8.20 6.60
CA VAL A 56 -0.12 -9.08 6.08
C VAL A 56 -0.35 -8.97 4.57
N VAL A 57 -0.01 -7.83 3.97
CA VAL A 57 -0.27 -7.57 2.54
C VAL A 57 0.79 -8.28 1.72
N GLU A 58 0.38 -8.95 0.63
CA GLU A 58 1.31 -9.59 -0.32
C GLU A 58 1.45 -8.82 -1.62
N ARG A 59 0.38 -8.19 -2.09
CA ARG A 59 0.35 -7.44 -3.35
C ARG A 59 -0.58 -6.24 -3.26
N VAL A 60 -0.14 -5.16 -3.88
CA VAL A 60 -0.89 -3.92 -4.04
C VAL A 60 -1.14 -3.67 -5.52
N TYR A 61 -2.40 -3.43 -5.86
CA TYR A 61 -2.85 -2.98 -7.17
C TYR A 61 -3.20 -1.51 -7.06
N THR A 62 -2.60 -0.70 -7.93
CA THR A 62 -2.87 0.72 -8.02
C THR A 62 -3.24 1.14 -9.42
N ASP A 63 -3.70 2.38 -9.56
CA ASP A 63 -3.92 3.04 -10.84
C ASP A 63 -2.62 3.24 -11.64
N LEU A 64 -1.44 3.10 -11.01
CA LEU A 64 -0.14 3.31 -11.67
C LEU A 64 0.70 2.04 -11.86
N ALA A 65 0.56 1.06 -10.97
CA ALA A 65 1.42 -0.12 -10.92
C ALA A 65 0.82 -1.30 -10.13
N VAL A 66 1.33 -2.49 -10.43
CA VAL A 66 1.15 -3.72 -9.64
C VAL A 66 2.44 -4.00 -8.90
N LEU A 67 2.37 -4.11 -7.57
CA LEU A 67 3.54 -4.24 -6.71
C LEU A 67 3.40 -5.38 -5.71
N ASP A 68 4.42 -6.23 -5.62
CA ASP A 68 4.55 -7.19 -4.51
C ASP A 68 5.25 -6.53 -3.32
N THR A 69 4.87 -6.89 -2.11
CA THR A 69 5.54 -6.41 -0.90
C THR A 69 6.76 -7.27 -0.56
N SER A 70 7.85 -6.65 -0.12
CA SER A 70 8.99 -7.33 0.48
C SER A 70 9.47 -6.58 1.73
N PRO A 71 10.35 -7.18 2.56
CA PRO A 71 10.96 -6.47 3.68
C PRO A 71 11.77 -5.23 3.28
N ASP A 72 12.28 -5.21 2.05
CA ASP A 72 13.16 -4.16 1.53
C ASP A 72 12.42 -3.05 0.76
N GLY A 73 11.11 -3.21 0.54
CA GLY A 73 10.28 -2.25 -0.19
C GLY A 73 9.21 -2.93 -1.05
N PHE A 74 8.85 -2.29 -2.16
CA PHE A 74 7.87 -2.82 -3.10
C PHE A 74 8.53 -3.27 -4.40
N ILE A 75 8.33 -4.53 -4.76
CA ILE A 75 8.81 -5.10 -6.02
C ILE A 75 7.82 -4.75 -7.12
N VAL A 76 8.23 -3.94 -8.08
CA VAL A 76 7.38 -3.51 -9.20
C VAL A 76 7.24 -4.65 -10.20
N ARG A 77 6.01 -5.14 -10.38
CA ARG A 77 5.70 -6.23 -11.32
C ARG A 77 5.27 -5.68 -12.68
N GLU A 78 4.38 -4.69 -12.64
CA GLU A 78 3.81 -4.04 -13.81
C GLU A 78 3.62 -2.55 -13.53
N MET A 79 3.66 -1.75 -14.59
CA MET A 79 3.43 -0.31 -14.57
C MET A 79 2.52 0.06 -15.73
N VAL A 80 1.74 1.12 -15.57
CA VAL A 80 0.97 1.67 -16.69
C VAL A 80 1.89 2.11 -17.84
N PRO A 81 1.43 2.00 -19.10
CA PRO A 81 2.23 2.42 -20.25
C PRO A 81 2.64 3.89 -20.17
N GLY A 82 3.89 4.18 -20.56
CA GLY A 82 4.43 5.55 -20.60
C GLY A 82 4.90 6.11 -19.26
N LEU A 83 4.69 5.42 -18.14
CA LEU A 83 5.25 5.81 -16.84
C LEU A 83 6.70 5.34 -16.72
N THR A 84 7.60 6.24 -16.38
CA THR A 84 9.02 5.91 -16.13
C THR A 84 9.24 5.43 -14.69
N PRO A 85 10.25 4.57 -14.41
CA PRO A 85 10.60 4.14 -13.06
C PRO A 85 10.78 5.30 -12.06
N ASP A 86 11.53 6.33 -12.43
CA ASP A 86 11.80 7.50 -11.56
C ASP A 86 10.51 8.25 -11.20
N ALA A 87 9.61 8.41 -12.17
CA ALA A 87 8.33 9.06 -11.95
C ALA A 87 7.38 8.23 -11.06
N LEU A 88 7.47 6.89 -11.09
CA LEU A 88 6.76 6.04 -10.14
C LEU A 88 7.38 6.18 -8.74
N GLN A 89 8.70 6.11 -8.63
CA GLN A 89 9.40 6.30 -7.35
C GLN A 89 9.10 7.67 -6.73
N ALA A 90 8.99 8.74 -7.51
CA ALA A 90 8.61 10.06 -7.01
C ALA A 90 7.18 10.13 -6.43
N ARG A 91 6.34 9.12 -6.70
CA ARG A 91 4.95 9.00 -6.20
C ARG A 91 4.81 7.90 -5.14
N THR A 92 5.90 7.24 -4.77
CA THR A 92 5.97 6.20 -3.74
C THR A 92 6.98 6.63 -2.68
N ASP A 93 6.59 6.63 -1.41
CA ASP A 93 7.53 6.95 -0.32
C ASP A 93 8.46 5.77 0.01
N ALA A 94 7.95 4.54 -0.06
CA ALA A 94 8.76 3.35 0.09
C ALA A 94 9.71 3.13 -1.10
N PRO A 95 10.88 2.48 -0.87
CA PRO A 95 11.76 2.06 -1.95
C PRO A 95 11.05 1.12 -2.94
N LEU A 96 11.27 1.37 -4.23
CA LEU A 96 10.83 0.49 -5.31
C LEU A 96 11.99 -0.35 -5.83
N ILE A 97 11.72 -1.64 -5.98
CA ILE A 97 12.65 -2.61 -6.54
C ILE A 97 12.16 -2.96 -7.93
N PHE A 98 12.96 -2.62 -8.94
CA PHE A 98 12.68 -2.94 -10.34
C PHE A 98 13.49 -4.20 -10.71
N PRO A 99 12.85 -5.38 -10.81
CA PRO A 99 13.57 -6.59 -11.19
C PRO A 99 14.07 -6.44 -12.63
N ASN A 100 15.33 -6.83 -12.87
CA ASN A 100 15.86 -6.97 -14.23
C ASN A 100 14.98 -7.99 -14.96
N ARG A 101 14.36 -7.57 -16.06
CA ARG A 101 13.64 -8.47 -16.97
C ARG A 101 14.61 -9.22 -17.86
#